data_AF-A0A844DKB2-F1
#
_entry.id   AF-A0A844DKB2-F1
#
_cell.length_a   1.000
_cell.length_b   1.000
_cell.length_c   1.000
_cell.angle_alpha   90.00
_cell.angle_beta   90.00
_cell.angle_gamma   90.00
#
_symmetry.space_group_name_H-M   'P 1'
#
loop_
_entity.id
_entity.type
_entity.pdbx_description
1 polymer ?
#
loop_
_entity_poly.entity_id
_entity_poly.type
_entity_poly.pdbx_seq_one_letter_code
_entity_poly.pdbx_strand_id
1 'polypeptide(L)'
;MERLANYQQMVDPTMVWGAIKSNDAVRMDVSFTWKKEEWLIPAVFPIPGGLVVDVARKLPYYHLKNRLTIYEKHRNAGFHSPLERLMMDQYDPFHFHPMGHLLTGNDCIDEWRLERFIWNPLRMSPIASKEHYSARKLVEHYGFDLNTGWVIFRLYFKSELLSVHDQELTLMLEAPDEPVPGPILKIEEAGQHIVFQNPLTKKAEMITVTVLENGVIEHPFKKQGPVKYPANYVILHYRFHPEKKEQQYCLMDTWLTDEPIELEPSVESEQPHPEEAQLHDPRFSKVTLQDYVAENKNHAAYSSLTHYPRLSTEWQFVAIRKERKNVRVKLKRDWTEQRYCVRVNKEHSTVFADEDALRLI
;
A
#
# COMPACT_ATOMS: atom_id res chain seq x y z
N MET A 1 9.78 16.19 38.23
CA MET A 1 9.82 14.73 37.94
C MET A 1 8.72 14.06 38.75
N GLU A 2 7.48 14.08 38.23
CA GLU A 2 6.33 13.25 38.63
C GLU A 2 5.08 13.89 38.02
N ARG A 3 4.76 13.55 36.77
CA ARG A 3 3.44 13.75 36.11
C ARG A 3 3.36 13.19 34.68
N LEU A 4 4.25 12.26 34.30
CA LEU A 4 4.28 11.63 32.96
C LEU A 4 4.13 10.11 32.99
N ALA A 5 3.77 9.52 34.13
CA ALA A 5 3.59 8.08 34.26
C ALA A 5 2.18 7.79 34.82
N ASN A 6 1.17 7.78 33.94
CA ASN A 6 -0.11 7.07 34.15
C ASN A 6 -1.11 7.27 32.98
N TYR A 7 -0.69 7.01 31.74
CA TYR A 7 -1.62 6.77 30.62
C TYR A 7 -1.23 5.54 29.78
N GLN A 8 -0.58 4.56 30.43
CA GLN A 8 -0.42 3.19 29.91
C GLN A 8 -1.33 2.19 30.64
N GLN A 9 -2.47 2.65 31.19
CA GLN A 9 -3.52 1.74 31.63
C GLN A 9 -4.33 1.28 30.41
N MET A 10 -3.89 0.13 29.89
CA MET A 10 -4.65 -0.90 29.20
C MET A 10 -6.12 -0.54 28.91
N VAL A 11 -6.38 -0.03 27.71
CA VAL A 11 -7.59 -0.44 27.00
C VAL A 11 -7.15 -1.59 26.12
N ASP A 12 -7.52 -2.80 26.52
CA ASP A 12 -7.40 -4.00 25.70
C ASP A 12 -7.91 -3.65 24.29
N PRO A 13 -7.08 -3.80 23.23
CA PRO A 13 -7.51 -3.53 21.88
C PRO A 13 -8.84 -4.21 21.60
N THR A 14 -9.09 -5.43 22.08
CA THR A 14 -10.33 -6.20 21.86
C THR A 14 -11.58 -5.60 22.52
N MET A 15 -11.45 -4.76 23.57
CA MET A 15 -12.60 -4.18 24.28
C MET A 15 -13.37 -3.12 23.49
N VAL A 16 -12.78 -2.50 22.46
CA VAL A 16 -13.47 -1.48 21.63
C VAL A 16 -14.29 -2.11 20.50
N TRP A 17 -14.02 -3.36 20.13
CA TRP A 17 -14.57 -3.96 18.90
C TRP A 17 -15.92 -4.65 19.07
N GLY A 18 -16.34 -4.95 20.31
CA GLY A 18 -17.65 -5.53 20.60
C GLY A 18 -18.78 -4.52 20.84
N ALA A 19 -18.44 -3.22 20.93
CA ALA A 19 -19.32 -2.22 21.54
C ALA A 19 -19.73 -1.05 20.62
N ILE A 20 -19.27 -0.97 19.37
CA ILE A 20 -19.95 -0.09 18.40
C ILE A 20 -21.26 -0.78 18.03
N LYS A 21 -22.28 -0.55 18.86
CA LYS A 21 -23.64 -1.02 18.58
C LYS A 21 -24.10 -0.30 17.31
N SER A 22 -24.80 -1.02 16.45
CA SER A 22 -25.38 -0.50 15.20
C SER A 22 -26.18 0.81 15.35
N ASN A 23 -26.54 1.21 16.57
CA ASN A 23 -27.29 2.43 16.86
C ASN A 23 -26.44 3.71 16.93
N ASP A 24 -25.11 3.60 17.06
CA ASP A 24 -24.21 4.78 17.09
C ASP A 24 -23.67 5.12 15.68
N ALA A 25 -23.95 4.27 14.71
CA ALA A 25 -23.58 4.44 13.31
C ALA A 25 -24.51 5.44 12.63
N VAL A 26 -23.94 6.50 12.08
CA VAL A 26 -24.69 7.42 11.24
C VAL A 26 -24.58 6.93 9.80
N ARG A 27 -25.70 6.45 9.26
CA ARG A 27 -25.77 6.03 7.85
C ARG A 27 -25.56 7.21 6.92
N MET A 28 -24.67 7.02 5.97
CA MET A 28 -24.35 7.95 4.90
C MET A 28 -24.89 7.36 3.59
N ASP A 29 -25.57 8.17 2.78
CA ASP A 29 -25.95 7.80 1.42
C ASP A 29 -25.14 8.63 0.42
N VAL A 30 -23.85 8.34 0.37
CA VAL A 30 -22.88 9.14 -0.38
C VAL A 30 -22.19 8.24 -1.38
N SER A 31 -22.35 8.58 -2.64
CA SER A 31 -21.57 8.01 -3.73
C SER A 31 -20.66 9.05 -4.37
N PHE A 32 -19.46 8.64 -4.75
CA PHE A 32 -18.57 9.43 -5.58
C PHE A 32 -17.84 8.52 -6.57
N THR A 33 -17.28 9.13 -7.62
CA THR A 33 -16.50 8.41 -8.62
C THR A 33 -15.03 8.74 -8.44
N TRP A 34 -14.18 7.71 -8.43
CA TRP A 34 -12.72 7.88 -8.38
C TRP A 34 -12.07 7.06 -9.50
N LYS A 35 -11.46 7.73 -10.48
CA LYS A 35 -10.90 7.11 -11.69
C LYS A 35 -11.90 6.16 -12.40
N LYS A 36 -13.16 6.62 -12.56
CA LYS A 36 -14.28 5.86 -13.16
C LYS A 36 -14.77 4.65 -12.35
N GLU A 37 -14.26 4.44 -11.13
CA GLU A 37 -14.77 3.45 -10.20
C GLU A 37 -15.83 4.11 -9.29
N GLU A 38 -16.87 3.36 -8.94
CA GLU A 38 -17.89 3.80 -7.98
C GLU A 38 -17.44 3.52 -6.55
N TRP A 39 -17.54 4.53 -5.71
CA TRP A 39 -17.19 4.48 -4.31
C TRP A 39 -18.34 5.02 -3.47
N LEU A 40 -18.48 4.50 -2.26
CA LEU A 40 -19.52 4.84 -1.32
C LEU A 40 -18.91 5.19 0.03
N ILE A 41 -19.51 6.10 0.76
CA ILE A 41 -19.33 6.22 2.21
C ILE A 41 -20.67 5.76 2.79
N PRO A 42 -20.78 4.51 3.30
CA PRO A 42 -22.04 4.01 3.85
C PRO A 42 -22.31 4.43 5.30
N ALA A 43 -21.26 4.73 6.08
CA ALA A 43 -21.43 5.08 7.48
C ALA A 43 -20.25 5.85 8.08
N VAL A 44 -20.58 6.65 9.10
CA VAL A 44 -19.62 7.33 9.96
C VAL A 44 -19.98 7.02 11.42
N PHE A 45 -18.99 6.72 12.24
CA PHE A 45 -19.16 6.38 13.65
C PHE A 45 -18.37 7.36 14.51
N PRO A 46 -19.04 8.26 15.25
CA PRO A 46 -18.42 9.02 16.31
C PRO A 46 -17.86 8.06 17.36
N ILE A 47 -16.61 8.26 17.78
CA ILE A 47 -16.02 7.54 18.92
C ILE A 47 -15.46 8.55 19.92
N PRO A 48 -15.34 8.20 21.21
CA PRO A 48 -14.67 9.07 22.17
C PRO A 48 -13.25 9.44 21.67
N GLY A 49 -12.99 10.75 21.50
CA GLY A 49 -11.71 11.27 21.01
C GLY A 49 -11.41 10.97 19.54
N GLY A 50 -12.42 10.72 18.71
CA GLY A 50 -12.18 10.39 17.31
C GLY A 50 -13.40 10.18 16.41
N LEU A 51 -13.11 9.73 15.20
CA LEU A 51 -14.10 9.42 14.18
C LEU A 51 -13.70 8.14 13.45
N VAL A 52 -14.67 7.31 13.12
CA VAL A 52 -14.48 6.17 12.21
C VAL A 52 -15.29 6.41 10.96
N VAL A 53 -14.71 6.17 9.79
CA VAL A 53 -15.41 6.30 8.51
C VAL A 53 -15.27 5.01 7.73
N ASP A 54 -16.41 4.43 7.34
CA ASP A 54 -16.41 3.33 6.38
C ASP A 54 -16.47 3.90 4.97
N VAL A 55 -15.60 3.40 4.10
CA VAL A 55 -15.53 3.75 2.68
C VAL A 55 -15.54 2.45 1.89
N ALA A 56 -16.49 2.28 0.98
CA ALA A 56 -16.65 1.09 0.18
C ALA A 56 -16.33 1.35 -1.29
N ARG A 57 -15.44 0.53 -1.85
CA ARG A 57 -15.16 0.46 -3.30
C ARG A 57 -16.04 -0.61 -3.92
N LYS A 58 -16.77 -0.25 -4.97
CA LYS A 58 -17.58 -1.17 -5.75
C LYS A 58 -16.73 -1.83 -6.85
N LEU A 59 -16.86 -3.15 -6.97
CA LEU A 59 -16.22 -3.97 -8.00
C LEU A 59 -17.29 -4.75 -8.76
N PRO A 60 -17.84 -4.19 -9.86
CA PRO A 60 -18.92 -4.84 -10.61
C PRO A 60 -18.52 -6.25 -11.08
N TYR A 61 -19.47 -7.19 -11.00
CA TYR A 61 -19.22 -8.62 -11.17
C TYR A 61 -18.39 -8.97 -12.41
N TYR A 62 -18.79 -8.51 -13.60
CA TYR A 62 -18.10 -8.84 -14.85
C TYR A 62 -16.68 -8.26 -14.92
N HIS A 63 -16.48 -7.04 -14.41
CA HIS A 63 -15.16 -6.42 -14.34
C HIS A 63 -14.26 -7.16 -13.34
N LEU A 64 -14.81 -7.55 -12.20
CA LEU A 64 -14.10 -8.33 -11.19
C LEU A 64 -13.67 -9.69 -11.73
N LYS A 65 -14.59 -10.42 -12.38
CA LYS A 65 -14.31 -11.74 -12.98
C LYS A 65 -13.13 -11.65 -13.96
N ASN A 66 -13.18 -10.71 -14.90
CA ASN A 66 -12.12 -10.54 -15.90
C ASN A 66 -10.77 -10.19 -15.25
N ARG A 67 -10.76 -9.27 -14.28
CA ARG A 67 -9.54 -8.89 -13.56
C ARG A 67 -8.93 -10.05 -12.78
N LEU A 68 -9.76 -10.84 -12.09
CA LEU A 68 -9.29 -12.03 -11.37
C LEU A 68 -8.73 -13.08 -12.31
N THR A 69 -9.35 -13.32 -13.47
CA THR A 69 -8.80 -14.27 -14.46
C THR A 69 -7.41 -13.83 -14.94
N ILE A 70 -7.23 -12.55 -15.25
CA ILE A 70 -5.92 -12.00 -15.63
C ILE A 70 -4.93 -12.14 -14.49
N TYR A 71 -5.33 -11.76 -13.27
CA TYR A 71 -4.49 -11.85 -12.09
C TYR A 71 -4.05 -13.31 -11.83
N GLU A 72 -4.98 -14.26 -11.74
CA GLU A 72 -4.66 -15.67 -11.48
C GLU A 72 -3.74 -16.27 -12.55
N LYS A 73 -3.95 -15.92 -13.83
CA LYS A 73 -3.06 -16.34 -14.92
C LYS A 73 -1.61 -15.89 -14.72
N HIS A 74 -1.40 -14.62 -14.37
CA HIS A 74 -0.05 -14.08 -14.17
C HIS A 74 0.56 -14.61 -12.87
N ARG A 75 -0.25 -14.78 -11.82
CA ARG A 75 0.23 -15.27 -10.51
C ARG A 75 0.80 -16.67 -10.63
N ASN A 76 0.14 -17.52 -11.42
CA ASN A 76 0.56 -18.90 -11.63
C ASN A 76 1.80 -19.03 -12.51
N ALA A 77 2.19 -17.99 -13.26
CA ALA A 77 3.40 -17.99 -14.07
C ALA A 77 4.68 -17.78 -13.24
N GLY A 78 4.56 -17.36 -11.97
CA GLY A 78 5.68 -16.96 -11.14
C GLY A 78 6.15 -15.52 -11.42
N PHE A 79 7.14 -15.08 -10.67
CA PHE A 79 7.75 -13.75 -10.81
C PHE A 79 9.23 -13.91 -11.06
N HIS A 80 9.81 -13.03 -11.88
CA HIS A 80 11.23 -13.04 -12.19
C HIS A 80 11.95 -11.80 -11.66
N SER A 81 11.21 -10.74 -11.31
CA SER A 81 11.76 -9.52 -10.70
C SER A 81 10.89 -8.96 -9.56
N PRO A 82 11.47 -8.15 -8.66
CA PRO A 82 10.69 -7.43 -7.64
C PRO A 82 9.64 -6.49 -8.23
N LEU A 83 9.95 -5.82 -9.35
CA LEU A 83 8.99 -4.94 -10.02
C LEU A 83 7.79 -5.74 -10.54
N GLU A 84 8.01 -6.90 -11.16
CA GLU A 84 6.89 -7.76 -11.62
C GLU A 84 5.97 -8.15 -10.46
N ARG A 85 6.54 -8.47 -9.30
CA ARG A 85 5.77 -8.76 -8.08
C ARG A 85 4.94 -7.56 -7.62
N LEU A 86 5.51 -6.34 -7.61
CA LEU A 86 4.79 -5.12 -7.25
C LEU A 86 3.69 -4.76 -8.27
N MET A 87 3.98 -4.91 -9.56
CA MET A 87 2.99 -4.71 -10.62
C MET A 87 1.85 -5.73 -10.52
N MET A 88 2.18 -6.95 -10.08
CA MET A 88 1.18 -7.99 -9.87
C MET A 88 0.16 -7.61 -8.79
N ASP A 89 0.63 -7.03 -7.70
CA ASP A 89 -0.24 -6.54 -6.64
C ASP A 89 -1.19 -5.46 -7.17
N GLN A 90 -0.79 -4.62 -8.13
CA GLN A 90 -1.72 -3.66 -8.76
C GLN A 90 -2.84 -4.33 -9.57
N TYR A 91 -2.57 -5.50 -10.16
CA TYR A 91 -3.57 -6.23 -10.93
C TYR A 91 -4.64 -6.86 -10.03
N ASP A 92 -4.32 -7.19 -8.77
CA ASP A 92 -5.29 -7.70 -7.82
C ASP A 92 -6.44 -6.68 -7.66
N PRO A 93 -7.68 -7.03 -8.04
CA PRO A 93 -8.82 -6.13 -7.92
C PRO A 93 -9.09 -5.66 -6.49
N PHE A 94 -8.64 -6.40 -5.49
CA PHE A 94 -8.82 -6.07 -4.08
C PHE A 94 -7.63 -5.30 -3.47
N HIS A 95 -6.48 -5.25 -4.14
CA HIS A 95 -5.28 -4.59 -3.67
C HIS A 95 -5.28 -3.11 -4.09
N PHE A 96 -6.00 -2.30 -3.33
CA PHE A 96 -5.97 -0.85 -3.44
C PHE A 96 -6.11 -0.29 -2.03
N HIS A 97 -5.12 0.46 -1.55
CA HIS A 97 -5.07 0.93 -0.17
C HIS A 97 -5.05 2.47 -0.19
N PRO A 98 -6.21 3.13 -0.12
CA PRO A 98 -6.25 4.58 -0.04
C PRO A 98 -5.80 5.02 1.36
N MET A 99 -5.03 6.11 1.42
CA MET A 99 -4.77 6.83 2.66
C MET A 99 -5.91 7.81 2.93
N GLY A 100 -6.30 7.94 4.18
CA GLY A 100 -7.46 8.72 4.60
C GLY A 100 -7.02 9.85 5.50
N HIS A 101 -7.31 11.08 5.12
CA HIS A 101 -7.00 12.26 5.94
C HIS A 101 -8.29 12.98 6.31
N LEU A 102 -8.45 13.33 7.57
CA LEU A 102 -9.56 14.13 8.05
C LEU A 102 -9.10 15.59 8.18
N LEU A 103 -9.64 16.45 7.33
CA LEU A 103 -9.31 17.87 7.29
C LEU A 103 -10.30 18.66 8.15
N THR A 104 -9.79 19.48 9.07
CA THR A 104 -10.56 20.27 10.03
C THR A 104 -10.06 21.71 10.08
N GLY A 105 -10.67 22.61 9.31
CA GLY A 105 -10.25 24.02 9.24
C GLY A 105 -8.79 24.17 8.80
N ASN A 106 -7.87 24.25 9.78
CA ASN A 106 -6.43 24.38 9.58
C ASN A 106 -5.63 23.08 9.80
N ASP A 107 -6.25 22.05 10.39
CA ASP A 107 -5.54 20.83 10.78
C ASP A 107 -5.84 19.67 9.82
N CYS A 108 -4.88 18.74 9.75
CA CYS A 108 -4.98 17.47 9.03
C CYS A 108 -4.72 16.34 10.03
N ILE A 109 -5.69 15.45 10.18
CA ILE A 109 -5.59 14.29 11.06
C ILE A 109 -5.48 13.06 10.16
N ASP A 110 -4.31 12.43 10.19
CA ASP A 110 -4.05 11.22 9.41
C ASP A 110 -4.75 10.01 10.02
N GLU A 111 -5.02 8.99 9.21
CA GLU A 111 -5.59 7.76 9.74
C GLU A 111 -4.63 7.10 10.74
N TRP A 112 -5.15 6.75 11.91
CA TRP A 112 -4.41 6.03 12.94
C TRP A 112 -4.37 4.52 12.66
N ARG A 113 -5.44 4.00 12.08
CA ARG A 113 -5.61 2.58 11.75
C ARG A 113 -6.54 2.45 10.55
N LEU A 114 -6.27 1.45 9.73
CA LEU A 114 -7.12 1.04 8.62
C LEU A 114 -7.44 -0.45 8.76
N GLU A 115 -8.71 -0.80 8.67
CA GLU A 115 -9.15 -2.18 8.48
C GLU A 115 -9.76 -2.35 7.09
N ARG A 116 -9.69 -3.58 6.58
CA ARG A 116 -10.16 -3.91 5.25
C ARG A 116 -11.01 -5.18 5.28
N PHE A 117 -12.20 -5.11 4.69
CA PHE A 117 -13.12 -6.22 4.53
C PHE A 117 -13.39 -6.46 3.05
N ILE A 118 -13.18 -7.70 2.59
CA ILE A 118 -13.32 -8.05 1.18
C ILE A 118 -14.51 -8.99 1.01
N TRP A 119 -15.49 -8.55 0.23
CA TRP A 119 -16.54 -9.40 -0.29
C TRP A 119 -16.26 -9.75 -1.75
N ASN A 120 -15.99 -11.02 -1.99
CA ASN A 120 -15.78 -11.57 -3.33
C ASN A 120 -16.96 -12.47 -3.70
N PRO A 121 -17.88 -12.04 -4.58
CA PRO A 121 -19.04 -12.84 -4.99
C PRO A 121 -18.67 -14.10 -5.78
N LEU A 122 -17.42 -14.23 -6.26
CA LEU A 122 -16.95 -15.40 -6.98
C LEU A 122 -16.42 -16.50 -6.06
N ARG A 123 -16.17 -16.21 -4.77
CA ARG A 123 -15.65 -17.17 -3.79
C ARG A 123 -16.72 -17.61 -2.79
N MET A 124 -17.89 -17.96 -3.30
CA MET A 124 -18.95 -18.58 -2.49
C MET A 124 -18.62 -20.05 -2.23
N SER A 125 -17.70 -20.31 -1.29
CA SER A 125 -17.44 -21.66 -0.78
C SER A 125 -18.46 -21.99 0.32
N PRO A 126 -18.95 -23.25 0.44
CA PRO A 126 -19.76 -23.70 1.57
C PRO A 126 -19.05 -23.58 2.93
N ILE A 127 -17.71 -23.52 2.91
CA ILE A 127 -16.85 -23.33 4.10
C ILE A 127 -16.24 -21.93 3.97
N ALA A 128 -16.99 -20.92 4.42
CA ALA A 128 -16.52 -19.55 4.44
C ALA A 128 -15.48 -19.35 5.58
N SER A 129 -14.36 -18.69 5.27
CA SER A 129 -13.44 -18.23 6.32
C SER A 129 -14.12 -17.21 7.24
N LYS A 130 -13.62 -17.07 8.48
CA LYS A 130 -14.14 -16.09 9.46
C LYS A 130 -14.18 -14.66 8.89
N GLU A 131 -13.19 -14.30 8.08
CA GLU A 131 -13.11 -13.00 7.38
C GLU A 131 -14.23 -12.80 6.36
N HIS A 132 -14.55 -13.84 5.58
CA HIS A 132 -15.62 -13.79 4.58
C HIS A 132 -16.99 -13.57 5.23
N TYR A 133 -17.21 -14.18 6.41
CA TYR A 133 -18.42 -13.97 7.20
C TYR A 133 -18.54 -12.53 7.73
N SER A 134 -17.45 -11.93 8.20
CA SER A 134 -17.43 -10.53 8.65
C SER A 134 -17.72 -9.57 7.48
N ALA A 135 -17.12 -9.78 6.31
CA ALA A 135 -17.37 -8.95 5.14
C ALA A 135 -18.82 -9.07 4.66
N ARG A 136 -19.38 -10.28 4.61
CA ARG A 136 -20.78 -10.51 4.24
C ARG A 136 -21.75 -9.76 5.15
N LYS A 137 -21.54 -9.82 6.48
CA LYS A 137 -22.36 -9.08 7.44
C LYS A 137 -22.37 -7.59 7.18
N LEU A 138 -21.24 -7.00 6.80
CA LEU A 138 -21.16 -5.57 6.47
C LEU A 138 -21.90 -5.26 5.16
N VAL A 139 -21.74 -6.10 4.13
CA VAL A 139 -22.47 -5.95 2.85
C VAL A 139 -23.98 -6.01 3.08
N GLU A 140 -24.48 -6.99 3.83
CA GLU A 140 -25.89 -7.12 4.20
C GLU A 140 -26.36 -5.94 5.07
N HIS A 141 -25.57 -5.54 6.07
CA HIS A 141 -25.88 -4.41 6.96
C HIS A 141 -26.03 -3.08 6.23
N TYR A 142 -25.19 -2.83 5.21
CA TYR A 142 -25.26 -1.65 4.35
C TYR A 142 -26.25 -1.77 3.19
N GLY A 143 -26.88 -2.93 3.00
CA GLY A 143 -27.81 -3.15 1.89
C GLY A 143 -27.12 -3.17 0.51
N PHE A 144 -25.84 -3.51 0.48
CA PHE A 144 -25.09 -3.63 -0.76
C PHE A 144 -25.47 -4.92 -1.51
N ASP A 145 -25.39 -4.87 -2.85
CA ASP A 145 -25.67 -6.04 -3.70
C ASP A 145 -24.63 -7.14 -3.48
N LEU A 146 -25.09 -8.31 -3.03
CA LEU A 146 -24.26 -9.49 -2.78
C LEU A 146 -23.68 -10.09 -4.07
N ASN A 147 -24.24 -9.80 -5.24
CA ASN A 147 -23.68 -10.24 -6.52
C ASN A 147 -22.53 -9.35 -7.01
N THR A 148 -22.30 -8.22 -6.36
CA THR A 148 -21.22 -7.29 -6.67
C THR A 148 -20.05 -7.51 -5.70
N GLY A 149 -18.81 -7.30 -6.16
CA GLY A 149 -17.64 -7.31 -5.29
C GLY A 149 -17.50 -6.01 -4.51
N TRP A 150 -17.05 -6.11 -3.27
CA TRP A 150 -16.86 -4.95 -2.40
C TRP A 150 -15.54 -5.03 -1.65
N VAL A 151 -14.87 -3.87 -1.54
CA VAL A 151 -13.81 -3.66 -0.55
C VAL A 151 -14.25 -2.54 0.37
N ILE A 152 -14.44 -2.85 1.64
CA ILE A 152 -14.83 -1.87 2.66
C ILE A 152 -13.59 -1.55 3.48
N PHE A 153 -13.17 -0.29 3.44
CA PHE A 153 -12.11 0.27 4.26
C PHE A 153 -12.75 0.95 5.45
N ARG A 154 -12.32 0.58 6.65
CA ARG A 154 -12.70 1.27 7.88
C ARG A 154 -11.53 2.09 8.38
N LEU A 155 -11.69 3.40 8.27
CA LEU A 155 -10.66 4.39 8.59
C LEU A 155 -10.88 4.92 10.00
N TYR A 156 -9.86 4.85 10.84
CA TYR A 156 -9.89 5.33 12.22
C TYR A 156 -9.11 6.63 12.36
N PHE A 157 -9.74 7.67 12.87
CA PHE A 157 -9.13 8.95 13.17
C PHE A 157 -9.20 9.20 14.67
N LYS A 158 -8.05 9.44 15.30
CA LYS A 158 -7.97 9.80 16.72
C LYS A 158 -7.38 11.19 16.87
N SER A 159 -8.03 12.04 17.63
CA SER A 159 -7.49 13.34 18.00
C SER A 159 -8.27 13.92 19.16
N GLU A 160 -7.55 14.45 20.15
CA GLU A 160 -8.14 15.23 21.25
C GLU A 160 -8.74 16.56 20.75
N LEU A 161 -8.30 17.02 19.57
CA LEU A 161 -8.82 18.22 18.90
C LEU A 161 -10.16 17.96 18.21
N LEU A 162 -10.54 16.69 18.01
CA LEU A 162 -11.87 16.33 17.54
C LEU A 162 -12.87 16.46 18.68
N SER A 163 -13.25 17.69 19.01
CA SER A 163 -14.57 17.93 19.55
C SER A 163 -15.56 17.69 18.41
N VAL A 164 -16.11 16.48 18.33
CA VAL A 164 -16.97 15.95 17.24
C VAL A 164 -18.28 16.77 17.07
N HIS A 165 -18.43 17.87 17.79
CA HIS A 165 -19.70 18.55 17.97
C HIS A 165 -19.94 19.71 16.99
N ASP A 166 -18.94 20.47 16.50
CA ASP A 166 -19.26 21.75 15.82
C ASP A 166 -18.55 22.07 14.49
N GLN A 167 -17.72 21.19 13.92
CA GLN A 167 -16.89 21.53 12.75
C GLN A 167 -17.31 20.85 11.44
N GLU A 168 -17.22 21.57 10.31
CA GLU A 168 -17.28 20.96 8.97
C GLU A 168 -16.03 20.08 8.79
N LEU A 169 -16.20 18.76 8.80
CA LEU A 169 -15.12 17.81 8.55
C LEU A 169 -15.06 17.50 7.06
N THR A 170 -13.86 17.35 6.50
CA THR A 170 -13.68 16.88 5.12
C THR A 170 -12.79 15.66 5.11
N LEU A 171 -13.33 14.52 4.66
CA LEU A 171 -12.53 13.34 4.37
C LEU A 171 -11.80 13.56 3.04
N MET A 172 -10.48 13.52 3.06
CA MET A 172 -9.64 13.44 1.88
C MET A 172 -9.15 12.01 1.71
N LEU A 173 -9.39 11.41 0.55
CA LEU A 173 -8.85 10.11 0.17
C LEU A 173 -7.71 10.33 -0.81
N GLU A 174 -6.53 9.84 -0.43
CA GLU A 174 -5.32 9.83 -1.23
C GLU A 174 -5.10 8.43 -1.80
N ALA A 175 -4.84 8.34 -3.10
CA ALA A 175 -4.53 7.06 -3.73
C ALA A 175 -3.07 6.67 -3.49
N PRO A 176 -2.77 5.37 -3.41
CA PRO A 176 -1.39 4.92 -3.36
C PRO A 176 -0.66 5.32 -4.64
N ASP A 177 0.64 5.58 -4.51
CA ASP A 177 1.51 5.80 -5.65
C ASP A 177 1.67 4.52 -6.48
N GLU A 178 1.77 4.69 -7.80
CA GLU A 178 1.89 3.58 -8.75
C GLU A 178 3.30 3.55 -9.37
N PRO A 179 4.05 2.43 -9.31
CA PRO A 179 5.24 2.23 -10.13
C PRO A 179 4.90 2.27 -11.62
N VAL A 180 5.75 2.96 -12.38
CA VAL A 180 5.75 2.95 -13.83
C VAL A 180 7.10 2.38 -14.30
N PRO A 181 7.10 1.18 -14.92
CA PRO A 181 8.30 0.55 -15.43
C PRO A 181 9.00 1.46 -16.46
N GLY A 182 10.29 1.68 -16.25
CA GLY A 182 11.20 2.38 -17.16
C GLY A 182 12.16 1.43 -17.88
N PRO A 183 13.30 1.94 -18.37
CA PRO A 183 14.32 1.11 -18.99
C PRO A 183 15.12 0.30 -17.95
N ILE A 184 15.64 -0.84 -18.39
CA ILE A 184 16.68 -1.59 -17.68
C ILE A 184 18.02 -0.92 -17.96
N LEU A 185 18.75 -0.61 -16.89
CA LEU A 185 20.05 0.05 -16.90
C LEU A 185 21.12 -1.00 -16.60
N LYS A 186 22.04 -1.21 -17.55
CA LYS A 186 23.19 -2.09 -17.36
C LYS A 186 24.33 -1.29 -16.74
N ILE A 187 24.62 -1.55 -15.47
CA ILE A 187 25.63 -0.85 -14.70
C ILE A 187 26.78 -1.82 -14.43
N GLU A 188 27.96 -1.48 -14.95
CA GLU A 188 29.16 -2.33 -14.91
C GLU A 188 30.25 -1.76 -14.01
N GLU A 189 30.37 -0.43 -13.91
CA GLU A 189 31.44 0.21 -13.13
C GLU A 189 31.04 1.58 -12.54
N ALA A 190 31.77 2.01 -11.51
CA ALA A 190 31.69 3.37 -11.00
C ALA A 190 32.28 4.37 -12.02
N GLY A 191 31.66 5.54 -12.13
CA GLY A 191 31.98 6.55 -13.14
C GLY A 191 31.16 6.40 -14.44
N GLN A 192 30.42 5.31 -14.62
CA GLN A 192 29.60 5.11 -15.80
C GLN A 192 28.48 6.15 -15.91
N HIS A 193 28.27 6.67 -17.12
CA HIS A 193 27.17 7.56 -17.46
C HIS A 193 26.19 6.82 -18.38
N ILE A 194 24.91 6.77 -18.00
CA ILE A 194 23.88 6.10 -18.79
C ILE A 194 22.78 7.11 -19.10
N VAL A 195 22.52 7.33 -20.38
CA VAL A 195 21.40 8.14 -20.86
C VAL A 195 20.20 7.23 -21.11
N PHE A 196 19.04 7.63 -20.62
CA PHE A 196 17.81 6.87 -20.75
C PHE A 196 16.61 7.79 -20.95
N GLN A 197 15.51 7.24 -21.47
CA GLN A 197 14.28 7.99 -21.65
C GLN A 197 13.38 7.81 -20.43
N ASN A 198 12.97 8.92 -19.81
CA ASN A 198 12.06 8.88 -18.68
C ASN A 198 10.69 8.32 -19.12
N PRO A 199 10.16 7.28 -18.45
CA PRO A 199 8.90 6.64 -18.86
C PRO A 199 7.69 7.55 -18.72
N LEU A 200 7.72 8.54 -17.82
CA LEU A 200 6.64 9.51 -17.60
C LEU A 200 6.76 10.74 -18.51
N THR A 201 7.91 11.42 -18.47
CA THR A 201 8.08 12.72 -19.16
C THR A 201 8.51 12.57 -20.62
N LYS A 202 8.95 11.37 -21.02
CA LYS A 202 9.52 11.05 -22.33
C LYS A 202 10.79 11.84 -22.69
N LYS A 203 11.36 12.59 -21.74
CA LYS A 203 12.61 13.33 -21.92
C LYS A 203 13.82 12.44 -21.70
N ALA A 204 14.91 12.74 -22.40
CA ALA A 204 16.21 12.13 -22.14
C ALA A 204 16.77 12.63 -20.80
N GLU A 205 17.19 11.72 -19.97
CA GLU A 205 17.79 11.96 -18.66
C GLU A 205 19.05 11.10 -18.53
N MET A 206 19.93 11.46 -17.60
CA MET A 206 21.19 10.76 -17.40
C MET A 206 21.33 10.35 -15.94
N ILE A 207 21.83 9.14 -15.72
CA ILE A 207 22.31 8.67 -14.43
C ILE A 207 23.84 8.60 -14.48
N THR A 208 24.49 9.06 -13.42
CA THR A 208 25.94 8.92 -13.20
C THR A 208 26.15 8.03 -12.00
N VAL A 209 26.87 6.94 -12.18
CA VAL A 209 27.17 5.97 -11.12
C VAL A 209 28.39 6.47 -10.35
N THR A 210 28.27 6.66 -9.04
CA THR A 210 29.37 7.12 -8.19
C THR A 210 30.02 6.00 -7.40
N VAL A 211 29.25 4.98 -7.01
CA VAL A 211 29.75 3.79 -6.28
C VAL A 211 29.03 2.55 -6.80
N LEU A 212 29.76 1.45 -6.96
CA LEU A 212 29.23 0.13 -7.26
C LEU A 212 30.07 -0.91 -6.52
N GLU A 213 29.55 -1.47 -5.44
CA GLU A 213 30.32 -2.35 -4.55
C GLU A 213 29.50 -3.57 -4.12
N ASN A 214 30.17 -4.71 -3.94
CA ASN A 214 29.58 -5.88 -3.30
C ASN A 214 29.69 -5.75 -1.77
N GLY A 215 28.57 -5.92 -1.08
CA GLY A 215 28.48 -5.99 0.37
C GLY A 215 28.00 -7.36 0.85
N VAL A 216 28.26 -7.65 2.12
CA VAL A 216 27.79 -8.86 2.80
C VAL A 216 27.10 -8.46 4.10
N ILE A 217 25.92 -9.01 4.37
CA ILE A 217 25.25 -8.85 5.66
C ILE A 217 26.03 -9.68 6.69
N GLU A 218 26.69 -8.99 7.63
CA GLU A 218 27.54 -9.63 8.65
C GLU A 218 26.75 -10.54 9.61
N HIS A 219 25.49 -10.18 9.89
CA HIS A 219 24.60 -10.92 10.78
C HIS A 219 23.35 -11.37 10.00
N PRO A 220 23.48 -12.38 9.10
CA PRO A 220 22.36 -12.84 8.31
C PRO A 220 21.27 -13.44 9.21
N PHE A 221 20.01 -13.26 8.80
CA PHE A 221 18.85 -13.69 9.58
C PHE A 221 18.93 -15.17 9.96
N LYS A 222 18.62 -15.47 11.23
CA LYS A 222 18.47 -16.85 11.71
C LYS A 222 17.00 -17.10 12.03
N LYS A 223 16.27 -17.77 11.12
CA LYS A 223 15.12 -18.57 11.55
C LYS A 223 15.66 -19.91 12.03
N GLN A 224 15.00 -20.52 13.02
CA GLN A 224 15.36 -21.85 13.50
C GLN A 224 15.27 -22.87 12.34
N GLY A 225 16.26 -23.75 12.21
CA GLY A 225 16.35 -24.77 11.18
C GLY A 225 17.72 -24.80 10.47
N PRO A 226 18.07 -25.92 9.81
CA PRO A 226 19.33 -26.05 9.08
C PRO A 226 19.20 -25.37 7.71
N VAL A 227 19.16 -24.03 7.69
CA VAL A 227 18.95 -23.27 6.45
C VAL A 227 20.02 -22.18 6.33
N LYS A 228 20.61 -22.06 5.15
CA LYS A 228 21.52 -20.96 4.79
C LYS A 228 20.75 -19.90 4.00
N TYR A 229 20.73 -18.67 4.51
CA TYR A 229 20.11 -17.52 3.84
C TYR A 229 21.11 -16.79 2.94
N PRO A 230 20.66 -16.18 1.82
CA PRO A 230 21.49 -15.29 1.03
C PRO A 230 21.87 -14.04 1.85
N ALA A 231 23.10 -13.56 1.66
CA ALA A 231 23.66 -12.46 2.46
C ALA A 231 24.45 -11.44 1.64
N ASN A 232 24.75 -11.74 0.37
CA ASN A 232 25.49 -10.84 -0.49
C ASN A 232 24.51 -9.88 -1.17
N TYR A 233 24.94 -8.64 -1.39
CA TYR A 233 24.20 -7.64 -2.15
C TYR A 233 25.17 -6.74 -2.89
N VAL A 234 24.65 -5.97 -3.84
CA VAL A 234 25.36 -4.87 -4.49
C VAL A 234 24.73 -3.56 -4.05
N ILE A 235 25.57 -2.62 -3.62
CA ILE A 235 25.18 -1.24 -3.36
C ILE A 235 25.57 -0.37 -4.55
N LEU A 236 24.63 0.45 -4.97
CA LEU A 236 24.78 1.42 -6.04
C LEU A 236 24.56 2.81 -5.48
N HIS A 237 25.54 3.71 -5.56
CA HIS A 237 25.29 5.14 -5.39
C HIS A 237 25.30 5.83 -6.75
N TYR A 238 24.41 6.79 -6.93
CA TYR A 238 24.21 7.44 -8.22
C TYR A 238 23.81 8.90 -8.09
N ARG A 239 23.78 9.62 -9.21
CA ARG A 239 23.22 10.97 -9.32
C ARG A 239 22.46 11.10 -10.63
N PHE A 240 21.32 11.78 -10.60
CA PHE A 240 20.56 12.09 -11.81
C PHE A 240 20.90 13.47 -12.37
N HIS A 241 20.85 13.58 -13.70
CA HIS A 241 20.89 14.84 -14.42
C HIS A 241 19.71 14.90 -15.42
N PRO A 242 18.79 15.88 -15.29
CA PRO A 242 18.72 16.88 -14.21
C PRO A 242 18.46 16.25 -12.84
N GLU A 243 18.80 16.97 -11.78
CA GLU A 243 18.60 16.51 -10.40
C GLU A 243 17.11 16.25 -10.14
N LYS A 244 16.82 15.15 -9.44
CA LYS A 244 15.46 14.69 -9.15
C LYS A 244 15.18 14.76 -7.67
N LYS A 245 13.94 15.13 -7.32
CA LYS A 245 13.47 15.03 -5.94
C LYS A 245 13.42 13.56 -5.53
N GLU A 246 13.77 13.30 -4.28
CA GLU A 246 13.52 12.02 -3.65
C GLU A 246 12.03 11.67 -3.74
N GLN A 247 11.69 10.38 -3.70
CA GLN A 247 10.31 9.86 -3.76
C GLN A 247 9.61 9.94 -5.13
N GLN A 248 10.28 10.41 -6.19
CA GLN A 248 9.71 10.40 -7.55
C GLN A 248 10.12 9.18 -8.38
N TYR A 249 11.06 8.39 -7.88
CA TYR A 249 11.61 7.22 -8.56
C TYR A 249 12.25 6.27 -7.54
N CYS A 250 12.59 5.07 -7.99
CA CYS A 250 13.55 4.18 -7.34
C CYS A 250 14.23 3.31 -8.39
N LEU A 251 15.42 2.80 -8.07
CA LEU A 251 16.05 1.72 -8.81
C LEU A 251 15.76 0.40 -8.10
N MET A 252 15.29 -0.58 -8.87
CA MET A 252 15.02 -1.92 -8.38
C MET A 252 15.98 -2.89 -9.05
N ASP A 253 16.35 -3.97 -8.36
CA ASP A 253 17.02 -5.08 -9.01
C ASP A 253 16.07 -5.70 -10.06
N THR A 254 16.64 -6.27 -11.09
CA THR A 254 15.92 -7.08 -12.09
C THR A 254 15.74 -8.52 -11.61
N TRP A 255 16.46 -8.96 -10.59
CA TRP A 255 16.41 -10.33 -10.07
C TRP A 255 15.75 -10.35 -8.69
N LEU A 256 15.07 -11.47 -8.38
CA LEU A 256 14.57 -11.72 -7.03
C LEU A 256 15.71 -12.11 -6.08
N THR A 257 15.43 -11.98 -4.79
CA THR A 257 16.29 -12.55 -3.74
C THR A 257 16.32 -14.06 -3.87
N ASP A 258 17.51 -14.65 -3.79
CA ASP A 258 17.70 -16.10 -3.83
C ASP A 258 16.88 -16.80 -2.73
N GLU A 259 16.37 -17.98 -3.02
CA GLU A 259 15.71 -18.80 -2.02
C GLU A 259 16.74 -19.31 -0.99
N PRO A 260 16.36 -19.43 0.30
CA PRO A 260 17.23 -20.06 1.30
C PRO A 260 17.59 -21.50 0.90
N ILE A 261 18.83 -21.91 1.13
CA ILE A 261 19.31 -23.27 0.85
C ILE A 261 19.12 -24.13 2.09
N GLU A 262 18.39 -25.23 1.95
CA GLU A 262 18.32 -26.27 2.99
C GLU A 262 19.69 -26.94 3.14
N LEU A 263 20.18 -26.97 4.37
CA LEU A 263 21.39 -27.69 4.75
C LEU A 263 20.94 -29.06 5.29
N GLU A 264 21.67 -30.11 4.93
CA GLU A 264 21.48 -31.39 5.59
C GLU A 264 21.73 -31.24 7.10
N PRO A 265 20.90 -31.84 7.96
CA PRO A 265 21.12 -31.78 9.39
C PRO A 265 22.48 -32.42 9.70
N SER A 266 23.45 -31.59 10.08
CA SER A 266 24.73 -32.07 10.56
C SER A 266 24.48 -32.88 11.83
N VAL A 267 24.86 -34.16 11.82
CA VAL A 267 24.84 -35.05 12.98
C VAL A 267 25.98 -34.63 13.91
N GLU A 268 25.90 -33.44 14.49
CA GLU A 268 26.79 -33.03 15.57
C GLU A 268 26.23 -31.81 16.32
N SER A 269 26.01 -32.02 17.62
CA SER A 269 25.71 -31.05 18.67
C SER A 269 24.24 -30.58 18.81
N GLU A 270 23.47 -31.38 19.56
CA GLU A 270 22.48 -30.82 20.48
C GLU A 270 23.23 -30.05 21.59
N GLN A 271 23.19 -28.73 21.54
CA GLN A 271 23.34 -27.90 22.73
C GLN A 271 22.11 -27.01 22.87
N PRO A 272 21.43 -27.03 24.04
CA PRO A 272 20.38 -26.08 24.30
C PRO A 272 21.03 -24.75 24.68
N HIS A 273 20.68 -23.66 24.00
CA HIS A 273 20.98 -22.32 24.50
C HIS A 273 19.77 -21.38 24.44
N PRO A 274 19.64 -20.49 25.45
CA PRO A 274 18.41 -19.83 25.83
C PRO A 274 18.24 -18.44 25.19
N GLU A 275 17.07 -17.87 25.50
CA GLU A 275 16.61 -16.48 25.36
C GLU A 275 16.14 -16.03 23.98
N GLU A 276 14.81 -15.87 23.93
CA GLU A 276 13.99 -15.34 22.87
C GLU A 276 14.39 -13.89 22.54
N ALA A 277 15.36 -13.73 21.64
CA ALA A 277 15.46 -12.49 20.87
C ALA A 277 14.24 -12.42 19.95
N GLN A 278 13.45 -11.35 20.06
CA GLN A 278 12.29 -11.09 19.22
C GLN A 278 12.63 -11.36 17.75
N LEU A 279 11.93 -12.34 17.18
CA LEU A 279 12.09 -12.79 15.81
C LEU A 279 11.66 -11.66 14.87
N HIS A 280 12.62 -10.85 14.41
CA HIS A 280 12.35 -9.89 13.35
C HIS A 280 12.22 -10.64 12.03
N ASP A 281 11.00 -10.67 11.48
CA ASP A 281 10.75 -11.01 10.07
C ASP A 281 11.58 -10.07 9.17
N PRO A 282 12.04 -10.51 7.99
CA PRO A 282 13.18 -9.91 7.32
C PRO A 282 12.90 -8.47 6.88
N ARG A 283 13.68 -7.53 7.42
CA ARG A 283 13.81 -6.15 6.91
C ARG A 283 14.52 -6.03 5.55
N PHE A 284 14.84 -7.15 4.89
CA PHE A 284 15.41 -7.17 3.54
C PHE A 284 14.51 -7.81 2.47
N SER A 285 13.35 -8.38 2.82
CA SER A 285 12.31 -8.60 1.82
C SER A 285 11.58 -7.27 1.64
N LYS A 286 12.06 -6.43 0.72
CA LYS A 286 11.32 -5.23 0.33
C LYS A 286 10.02 -5.70 -0.31
N VAL A 287 8.88 -5.38 0.29
CA VAL A 287 7.58 -5.91 -0.15
C VAL A 287 6.73 -4.83 -0.80
N THR A 288 6.95 -3.56 -0.44
CA THR A 288 6.16 -2.44 -0.94
C THR A 288 7.01 -1.46 -1.74
N LEU A 289 6.37 -0.68 -2.62
CA LEU A 289 7.02 0.42 -3.32
C LEU A 289 7.66 1.42 -2.35
N GLN A 290 7.01 1.69 -1.22
CA GLN A 290 7.49 2.65 -0.23
C GLN A 290 8.80 2.19 0.43
N ASP A 291 8.98 0.88 0.65
CA ASP A 291 10.23 0.33 1.17
C ASP A 291 11.39 0.62 0.21
N TYR A 292 11.19 0.35 -1.09
CA TYR A 292 12.17 0.64 -2.14
C TYR A 292 12.51 2.14 -2.21
N VAL A 293 11.49 3.00 -2.12
CA VAL A 293 11.67 4.46 -2.16
C VAL A 293 12.44 4.96 -0.94
N ALA A 294 12.08 4.47 0.25
CA ALA A 294 12.68 4.90 1.50
C ALA A 294 14.18 4.56 1.58
N GLU A 295 14.55 3.42 1.00
CA GLU A 295 15.95 2.99 0.94
C GLU A 295 16.72 3.65 -0.21
N ASN A 296 16.02 4.02 -1.28
CA ASN A 296 16.62 4.80 -2.36
C ASN A 296 16.87 6.29 -1.99
N LYS A 297 16.59 6.68 -0.74
CA LYS A 297 16.94 7.99 -0.19
C LYS A 297 18.45 8.21 -0.26
N ASN A 298 18.86 9.46 -0.43
CA ASN A 298 20.27 9.85 -0.61
C ASN A 298 20.95 9.25 -1.86
N HIS A 299 20.16 8.84 -2.86
CA HIS A 299 20.65 8.29 -4.13
C HIS A 299 21.48 6.99 -3.99
N ALA A 300 21.10 6.14 -3.05
CA ALA A 300 21.58 4.77 -2.95
C ALA A 300 20.55 3.80 -3.55
N ALA A 301 20.96 2.60 -3.94
CA ALA A 301 20.06 1.49 -4.21
C ALA A 301 20.77 0.19 -3.84
N TYR A 302 20.00 -0.81 -3.42
CA TYR A 302 20.52 -2.10 -2.98
C TYR A 302 19.84 -3.20 -3.79
N SER A 303 20.66 -4.12 -4.27
CA SER A 303 20.21 -5.26 -5.05
C SER A 303 19.38 -6.21 -4.18
N SER A 304 18.75 -7.19 -4.82
CA SER A 304 18.25 -8.36 -4.13
C SER A 304 19.42 -9.18 -3.56
N LEU A 305 19.12 -9.97 -2.52
CA LEU A 305 20.15 -10.76 -1.83
C LEU A 305 20.50 -12.02 -2.61
N THR A 306 21.78 -12.33 -2.70
CA THR A 306 22.29 -13.53 -3.37
C THR A 306 23.21 -14.36 -2.46
N HIS A 307 23.35 -15.65 -2.76
CA HIS A 307 24.28 -16.56 -2.06
C HIS A 307 25.74 -16.29 -2.38
N TYR A 308 26.00 -15.67 -3.53
CA TYR A 308 27.35 -15.35 -4.01
C TYR A 308 27.41 -13.90 -4.54
N PRO A 309 28.56 -13.22 -4.44
CA PRO A 309 28.76 -11.89 -5.00
C PRO A 309 28.43 -11.84 -6.51
N ARG A 310 27.86 -10.72 -6.98
CA ARG A 310 27.54 -10.53 -8.40
C ARG A 310 28.67 -9.79 -9.10
N LEU A 311 28.99 -10.24 -10.32
CA LEU A 311 29.97 -9.57 -11.20
C LEU A 311 29.36 -8.40 -11.98
N SER A 312 28.08 -8.49 -12.31
CA SER A 312 27.33 -7.41 -12.96
C SER A 312 25.89 -7.38 -12.45
N THR A 313 25.30 -6.19 -12.53
CA THR A 313 23.92 -5.95 -12.08
C THR A 313 23.15 -5.14 -13.10
N GLU A 314 21.96 -5.61 -13.44
CA GLU A 314 20.99 -4.87 -14.24
C GLU A 314 19.95 -4.28 -13.29
N TRP A 315 19.70 -2.98 -13.43
CA TRP A 315 18.80 -2.22 -12.57
C TRP A 315 17.61 -1.71 -13.36
N GLN A 316 16.41 -1.99 -12.87
CA GLN A 316 15.18 -1.49 -13.44
C GLN A 316 14.92 -0.07 -12.91
N PHE A 317 14.91 0.93 -13.81
CA PHE A 317 14.43 2.26 -13.45
C PHE A 317 12.91 2.22 -13.26
N VAL A 318 12.42 2.73 -12.14
CA VAL A 318 10.99 2.80 -11.85
C VAL A 318 10.62 4.23 -11.49
N ALA A 319 9.78 4.84 -12.32
CA ALA A 319 9.20 6.13 -11.99
C ALA A 319 7.97 5.95 -11.10
N ILE A 320 7.70 6.93 -10.26
CA ILE A 320 6.57 6.90 -9.32
C ILE A 320 5.53 7.90 -9.79
N ARG A 321 4.33 7.40 -10.09
CA ARG A 321 3.24 8.20 -10.62
C ARG A 321 2.09 8.26 -9.61
N LYS A 322 1.73 9.47 -9.23
CA LYS A 322 0.47 9.75 -8.55
C LYS A 322 -0.63 9.91 -9.59
N GLU A 323 -1.23 8.80 -10.02
CA GLU A 323 -2.19 8.83 -11.14
C GLU A 323 -3.56 9.37 -10.75
N ARG A 324 -4.02 9.07 -9.53
CA ARG A 324 -5.34 9.48 -9.05
C ARG A 324 -5.22 10.76 -8.22
N LYS A 325 -5.94 11.81 -8.64
CA LYS A 325 -6.13 13.01 -7.81
C LYS A 325 -6.83 12.62 -6.50
N ASN A 326 -6.44 13.27 -5.41
CA ASN A 326 -7.09 13.10 -4.13
C ASN A 326 -8.57 13.50 -4.24
N VAL A 327 -9.45 12.70 -3.62
CA VAL A 327 -10.88 13.01 -3.55
C VAL A 327 -11.17 13.66 -2.20
N ARG A 328 -12.04 14.68 -2.17
CA ARG A 328 -12.48 15.34 -0.93
C ARG A 328 -13.99 15.24 -0.80
N VAL A 329 -14.44 14.75 0.36
CA VAL A 329 -15.85 14.54 0.67
C VAL A 329 -16.18 15.25 1.98
N LYS A 330 -17.09 16.24 1.93
CA LYS A 330 -17.49 16.99 3.13
C LYS A 330 -18.45 16.18 3.98
N LEU A 331 -18.08 15.89 5.21
CA LEU A 331 -18.91 15.26 6.23
C LEU A 331 -19.57 16.36 7.08
N LYS A 332 -20.79 16.79 6.74
CA LYS A 332 -21.51 17.80 7.54
C LYS A 332 -22.36 17.11 8.59
N ARG A 333 -22.49 17.69 9.78
CA ARG A 333 -23.47 17.28 10.77
C ARG A 333 -24.78 18.05 10.54
N ASP A 334 -25.90 17.35 10.45
CA ASP A 334 -27.24 17.93 10.45
C ASP A 334 -27.81 17.98 11.88
N TRP A 335 -28.07 19.21 12.32
CA TRP A 335 -28.49 19.56 13.66
C TRP A 335 -29.95 19.21 13.94
N THR A 336 -30.78 19.03 12.91
CA THR A 336 -32.22 18.75 13.11
C THR A 336 -32.52 17.29 13.44
N GLU A 337 -31.61 16.36 13.13
CA GLU A 337 -31.86 14.91 13.33
C GLU A 337 -30.74 14.15 14.06
N GLN A 338 -29.71 14.85 14.59
CA GLN A 338 -28.47 14.21 15.08
C GLN A 338 -27.81 13.31 14.01
N ARG A 339 -27.92 13.67 12.72
CA ARG A 339 -27.36 12.91 11.60
C ARG A 339 -26.19 13.65 10.97
N TYR A 340 -25.47 13.03 10.06
CA TYR A 340 -24.50 13.70 9.19
C TYR A 340 -25.04 13.63 7.76
N CYS A 341 -24.92 14.74 7.02
CA CYS A 341 -25.26 14.87 5.61
C CYS A 341 -24.00 15.27 4.83
N VAL A 342 -23.90 14.87 3.56
CA VAL A 342 -22.66 15.06 2.79
C VAL A 342 -22.93 15.78 1.48
N ARG A 343 -22.00 16.65 1.08
CA ARG A 343 -21.93 17.23 -0.27
C ARG A 343 -20.57 16.92 -0.88
N VAL A 344 -20.58 16.33 -2.08
CA VAL A 344 -19.37 16.10 -2.87
C VAL A 344 -19.03 17.39 -3.61
N ASN A 345 -17.81 17.90 -3.43
CA ASN A 345 -17.36 19.09 -4.15
C ASN A 345 -16.94 18.67 -5.58
N LYS A 346 -17.78 18.96 -6.58
CA LYS A 346 -17.53 18.56 -7.99
C LYS A 346 -16.34 19.28 -8.64
N GLU A 347 -15.76 20.29 -7.99
CA GLU A 347 -14.77 21.19 -8.60
C GLU A 347 -13.39 20.57 -8.88
N HIS A 348 -13.06 19.38 -8.34
CA HIS A 348 -11.76 18.74 -8.58
C HIS A 348 -11.81 17.50 -9.47
N SER A 349 -12.99 17.15 -9.99
CA SER A 349 -13.20 16.06 -10.96
C SER A 349 -13.36 16.61 -12.38
N THR A 350 -12.44 17.48 -12.83
CA THR A 350 -12.37 17.79 -14.27
C THR A 350 -11.85 16.58 -15.02
N VAL A 351 -12.79 15.94 -15.72
CA VAL A 351 -12.57 15.02 -16.83
C VAL A 351 -11.81 15.81 -17.90
N PHE A 352 -10.55 15.46 -18.15
CA PHE A 352 -9.98 15.74 -19.47
C PHE A 352 -10.58 14.68 -20.39
N ALA A 353 -11.51 15.11 -21.24
CA ALA A 353 -11.79 14.38 -22.46
C ALA A 353 -10.55 14.53 -23.34
N ASP A 354 -10.00 13.40 -23.77
CA ASP A 354 -8.97 13.32 -24.80
C ASP A 354 -9.65 13.76 -26.12
N GLU A 355 -9.60 15.05 -26.44
CA GLU A 355 -9.96 15.56 -27.77
C GLU A 355 -8.77 15.34 -28.71
N ASP A 356 -8.50 14.08 -29.07
CA ASP A 356 -7.63 13.74 -30.21
C ASP A 356 -7.94 12.33 -30.74
N ALA A 357 -9.19 12.08 -31.09
CA ALA A 357 -9.56 10.94 -31.91
C ALA A 357 -10.89 11.19 -32.63
N LEU A 358 -10.88 12.08 -33.63
CA LEU A 358 -11.85 12.08 -34.75
C LEU A 358 -11.45 13.13 -35.80
N ARG A 359 -10.36 12.86 -36.52
CA ARG A 359 -10.18 13.37 -37.90
C ARG A 359 -9.52 12.29 -38.73
N LEU A 360 -10.33 11.56 -39.48
CA LEU A 360 -10.00 10.94 -40.76
C LEU A 360 -11.33 10.55 -41.43
N ILE A 361 -11.75 11.39 -42.37
CA ILE A 361 -12.27 10.94 -43.67
C ILE A 361 -11.03 10.65 -44.51
#